data_AF-A0A6C0HS39-F1
#
_entry.id   AF-A0A6C0HS39-F1
#
_cell.length_a   1.000
_cell.length_b   1.000
_cell.length_c   1.000
_cell.angle_alpha   90.00
_cell.angle_beta   90.00
_cell.angle_gamma   90.00
#
_symmetry.space_group_name_H-M   'P 1'
#
loop_
_entity.id
_entity.type
_entity.pdbx_description
1 polymer ?
#
loop_
_entity_poly.entity_id
_entity_poly.type
_entity_poly.pdbx_seq_one_letter_code
_entity_poly.pdbx_strand_id
1 'polypeptide(L)'
;MEVFVVMQFNSCDDDFYRYDLVSIFPTYKDAKKYVDTFLSENKHFNKDNKDYISYGRPFIRIIKMEFGGTNKEIVFDSFLL
;
A
#
# COMPACT_ATOMS: atom_id res chain seq x y z
N MET A 1 -17.34 8.53 10.59
CA MET A 1 -16.27 9.41 10.06
C MET A 1 -15.49 8.60 9.04
N GLU A 2 -15.38 9.08 7.81
CA GLU A 2 -14.64 8.40 6.76
C GLU A 2 -13.13 8.59 6.95
N VAL A 3 -12.36 7.54 6.74
CA VAL A 3 -10.90 7.54 6.80
C VAL A 3 -10.32 6.74 5.63
N PHE A 4 -9.11 7.10 5.23
CA PHE A 4 -8.37 6.49 4.14
C PHE A 4 -7.10 5.88 4.68
N VAL A 5 -7.05 4.56 4.68
CA VAL A 5 -5.95 3.78 5.22
C VAL A 5 -4.99 3.43 4.09
N VAL A 6 -3.73 3.80 4.24
CA VAL A 6 -2.67 3.41 3.32
C VAL A 6 -1.98 2.16 3.87
N MET A 7 -2.00 1.08 3.10
CA MET A 7 -1.37 -0.19 3.46
C MET A 7 -0.37 -0.60 2.39
N GLN A 8 0.81 -1.02 2.83
CA GLN A 8 1.80 -1.67 1.97
C GLN A 8 1.74 -3.16 2.21
N PHE A 9 1.68 -3.92 1.12
CA PHE A 9 1.72 -5.36 1.13
C PHE A 9 3.06 -5.79 0.55
N ASN A 10 3.78 -6.56 1.34
CA ASN A 10 5.01 -7.22 0.94
C ASN A 10 4.69 -8.71 0.86
N SER A 11 4.85 -9.29 -0.33
CA SER A 11 4.83 -10.74 -0.44
C SER A 11 6.09 -11.30 0.26
N CYS A 12 5.96 -12.43 0.93
CA CYS A 12 7.07 -13.16 1.53
C CYS A 12 7.19 -14.52 0.83
N ASP A 13 8.33 -15.20 1.03
CA ASP A 13 8.57 -16.54 0.46
C ASP A 13 7.63 -17.62 1.04
N ASP A 14 7.02 -17.36 2.20
CA ASP A 14 5.96 -18.20 2.77
C ASP A 14 4.58 -17.75 2.26
N ASP A 15 3.58 -18.64 2.26
CA ASP A 15 2.18 -18.43 1.83
C ASP A 15 1.43 -17.24 2.50
N PHE A 16 2.12 -16.45 3.32
CA PHE A 16 1.60 -15.31 4.05
C PHE A 16 2.06 -13.99 3.46
N TYR A 17 1.09 -13.17 3.06
CA TYR A 17 1.32 -11.75 2.79
C TYR A 17 1.59 -11.02 4.11
N ARG A 18 2.75 -10.38 4.23
CA ARG A 18 2.98 -9.40 5.29
C ARG A 18 2.36 -8.08 4.86
N TYR A 19 1.55 -7.49 5.74
CA TYR A 19 1.00 -6.16 5.53
C TYR A 19 1.49 -5.23 6.64
N ASP A 20 1.94 -4.05 6.24
CA ASP A 20 2.28 -2.98 7.17
C ASP A 20 1.28 -1.83 6.98
N LEU A 21 0.64 -1.43 8.08
CA LEU A 21 -0.16 -0.21 8.11
C LEU A 21 0.80 0.98 8.01
N VAL A 22 0.74 1.71 6.90
CA VAL A 22 1.68 2.80 6.64
C VAL A 22 1.19 4.09 7.30
N SER A 23 -0.06 4.47 7.04
CA SER A 23 -0.64 5.70 7.59
C SER A 23 -2.18 5.74 7.42
N ILE A 24 -2.83 6.68 8.11
CA ILE A 24 -4.29 6.92 8.06
C ILE A 24 -4.52 8.41 7.78
N PHE A 25 -5.40 8.71 6.83
CA PHE A 25 -5.71 10.07 6.42
C PHE A 25 -7.22 10.37 6.50
N PRO A 26 -7.63 11.61 6.80
CA PRO A 26 -9.03 12.01 6.79
C PRO A 26 -9.59 12.21 5.39
N THR A 27 -8.75 12.36 4.35
CA THR A 27 -9.18 12.57 2.96
C THR A 27 -8.42 11.69 1.97
N TYR A 28 -9.10 11.32 0.88
CA TYR A 28 -8.47 10.58 -0.23
C TYR A 28 -7.31 11.37 -0.86
N LYS A 29 -7.46 12.69 -0.97
CA LYS A 29 -6.46 13.57 -1.59
C LYS A 29 -5.13 13.52 -0.85
N ASP A 30 -5.17 13.54 0.49
CA ASP A 30 -3.97 13.47 1.31
C ASP A 30 -3.34 12.08 1.27
N ALA A 31 -4.15 11.02 1.33
CA ALA A 31 -3.69 9.65 1.15
C ALA A 31 -3.01 9.44 -0.21
N LYS A 32 -3.62 9.94 -1.29
CA LYS A 32 -3.09 9.83 -2.64
C LYS A 32 -1.79 10.61 -2.80
N LYS A 33 -1.72 11.83 -2.28
CA LYS A 33 -0.49 12.64 -2.28
C LYS A 33 0.64 11.90 -1.54
N TYR A 34 0.35 11.31 -0.39
CA TYR A 34 1.32 10.51 0.35
C TYR A 34 1.82 9.31 -0.47
N VAL A 35 0.90 8.53 -1.06
CA VAL A 35 1.25 7.38 -1.89
C VAL A 35 2.09 7.79 -3.11
N ASP A 36 1.75 8.90 -3.77
CA ASP A 36 2.51 9.38 -4.93
C ASP A 36 3.93 9.83 -4.54
N THR A 37 4.08 10.52 -3.42
CA THR A 37 5.40 10.84 -2.86
C THR A 37 6.18 9.56 -2.53
N PHE A 38 5.54 8.63 -1.83
CA PHE A 38 6.16 7.34 -1.46
C PHE A 38 6.63 6.55 -2.68
N LEU A 39 5.80 6.43 -3.71
CA LEU A 39 6.15 5.78 -4.98
C LEU A 39 7.28 6.50 -5.71
N SER A 40 7.31 7.84 -5.65
CA SER A 40 8.36 8.63 -6.30
C SER A 40 9.73 8.50 -5.63
N GLU A 41 9.75 8.31 -4.30
CA GLU A 41 10.95 8.13 -3.47
C GLU A 41 11.45 6.68 -3.49
N ASN A 42 10.55 5.70 -3.58
CA ASN A 42 10.87 4.27 -3.52
C ASN A 42 11.03 3.61 -4.91
N LYS A 43 11.58 4.32 -5.90
CA LYS A 43 11.93 3.78 -7.23
C LYS A 43 13.06 2.71 -7.21
N HIS A 44 13.47 2.27 -6.02
CA HIS A 44 14.55 1.31 -5.81
C HIS A 44 14.09 -0.15 -5.84
N PHE A 45 12.79 -0.44 -6.02
CA PHE A 45 12.29 -1.79 -6.29
C PHE A 45 12.54 -2.18 -7.75
N ASN A 46 13.82 -2.13 -8.13
CA ASN A 46 14.28 -2.46 -9.47
C ASN A 46 14.01 -3.95 -9.74
N LYS A 47 13.46 -4.27 -10.92
CA LYS A 47 13.15 -5.65 -11.37
C LYS A 47 14.34 -6.62 -11.26
N ASP A 48 15.56 -6.08 -11.27
CA ASP A 48 16.81 -6.83 -11.21
C ASP A 48 17.33 -7.08 -9.79
N ASN A 49 16.64 -6.58 -8.76
CA ASN A 49 16.98 -6.91 -7.38
C ASN A 49 16.60 -8.36 -7.11
N LYS A 50 17.53 -9.19 -6.61
CA LYS A 50 17.27 -10.63 -6.34
C LYS A 50 16.11 -10.82 -5.37
N ASP A 51 15.91 -9.86 -4.46
CA ASP A 51 14.77 -9.83 -3.54
C ASP A 51 13.43 -9.59 -4.26
N TYR A 52 13.42 -8.96 -5.43
CA TYR A 52 12.21 -8.68 -6.23
C TYR A 52 11.61 -9.94 -6.87
N ILE A 53 12.44 -10.94 -7.14
CA ILE A 53 12.03 -12.18 -7.81
C ILE A 53 11.53 -13.22 -6.80
N SER A 54 12.16 -13.32 -5.63
CA SER A 54 11.74 -14.26 -4.58
C SER A 54 10.48 -13.78 -3.85
N TYR A 55 10.44 -12.53 -3.40
CA TYR A 55 9.42 -12.05 -2.47
C TYR A 55 8.16 -11.48 -3.13
N GLY A 56 7.95 -11.66 -4.44
CA GLY A 56 6.82 -11.06 -5.17
C GLY A 56 6.84 -9.52 -5.17
N ARG A 57 6.02 -8.90 -6.02
CA ARG A 57 6.07 -7.44 -6.20
C ARG A 57 5.29 -6.74 -5.08
N PRO A 58 5.94 -5.97 -4.20
CA PRO A 58 5.22 -5.24 -3.18
C PRO A 58 4.27 -4.23 -3.83
N PHE A 59 3.12 -4.03 -3.20
CA PHE A 59 2.07 -3.14 -3.71
C PHE A 59 1.47 -2.31 -2.57
N ILE A 60 0.93 -1.16 -2.91
CA ILE A 60 0.35 -0.21 -1.97
C ILE A 60 -1.12 0.02 -2.31
N ARG A 61 -1.97 0.02 -1.29
CA ARG A 61 -3.41 0.25 -1.40
C ARG A 61 -3.86 1.43 -0.57
N ILE A 62 -4.87 2.12 -1.07
CA ILE A 62 -5.67 3.04 -0.27
C ILE A 62 -7.03 2.38 -0.06
N ILE A 63 -7.37 2.12 1.20
CA ILE A 63 -8.62 1.51 1.61
C ILE A 63 -9.46 2.59 2.28
N LYS A 64 -10.61 2.89 1.69
CA LYS A 64 -11.63 3.75 2.26
C LYS A 64 -12.41 2.95 3.31
N MET A 65 -12.50 3.48 4.51
CA MET A 65 -13.17 2.84 5.64
C MET A 65 -13.98 3.87 6.44
N GLU A 66 -15.00 3.41 7.14
CA GLU A 66 -15.65 4.19 8.18
C GLU A 66 -15.07 3.82 9.54
N PHE A 67 -14.74 4.84 10.35
CA PHE A 67 -14.28 4.62 11.72
C PHE A 67 -15.34 3.86 12.54
N GLY A 68 -14.97 2.69 13.06
CA GLY A 68 -15.89 1.79 13.78
C GLY A 68 -16.85 1.00 12.88
N GLY A 69 -16.76 1.14 11.55
CA GLY A 69 -17.59 0.44 10.58
C GLY A 69 -16.94 -0.82 10.01
N THR A 70 -17.76 -1.70 9.44
CA THR A 70 -17.30 -2.91 8.73
C THR A 70 -17.10 -2.68 7.23
N ASN A 71 -17.59 -1.56 6.70
CA ASN A 71 -17.51 -1.22 5.29
C ASN A 71 -16.08 -0.82 4.92
N LYS A 72 -15.53 -1.51 3.94
CA LYS A 72 -14.19 -1.26 3.38
C LYS A 72 -14.25 -1.33 1.86
N GLU A 73 -13.66 -0.34 1.21
CA GLU A 73 -13.60 -0.23 -0.25
C GLU A 73 -12.15 0.06 -0.65
N ILE A 74 -11.60 -0.70 -1.59
CA ILE A 74 -10.28 -0.42 -2.15
C ILE A 74 -10.47 0.66 -3.21
N VAL A 75 -9.95 1.86 -2.95
CA VAL A 75 -10.09 3.03 -3.86
C VAL A 75 -8.81 3.32 -4.64
N PHE A 76 -7.71 2.64 -4.31
CA PHE A 76 -6.46 2.67 -5.05
C PHE A 76 -5.66 1.39 -4.82
N ASP A 77 -5.00 0.89 -5.85
CA ASP A 77 -4.06 -0.25 -5.81
C ASP A 77 -2.94 -0.02 -6.85
N SER A 78 -1.68 -0.13 -6.46
CA SER A 78 -0.53 -0.02 -7.37
C SER A 78 0.66 -0.81 -6.87
N PHE A 79 1.39 -1.46 -7.78
CA PHE A 79 2.70 -2.01 -7.49
C PHE A 79 3.72 -0.89 -7.20
N LEU A 80 4.66 -1.17 -6.30
CA LEU A 80 5.87 -0.35 -6.11
C LEU A 80 6.84 -0.73 -7.25
N LEU A 81 7.03 0.19 -8.20
CA LEU A 81 7.81 -0.01 -9.43
C LEU A 81 9.32 0.22 -9.25
#